data_AF-A0A967V6I1-F1
#
_entry.id   AF-A0A967V6I1-F1
#
_cell.length_a   1.000
_cell.length_b   1.000
_cell.length_c   1.000
_cell.angle_alpha   90.00
_cell.angle_beta   90.00
_cell.angle_gamma   90.00
#
_symmetry.space_group_name_H-M   'P 1'
#
loop_
_entity.id
_entity.type
_entity.pdbx_description
1 polymer ?
#
loop_
_entity_poly.entity_id
_entity_poly.type
_entity_poly.pdbx_seq_one_letter_code
_entity_poly.pdbx_strand_id
1 'polypeptide(L)'
;PRDPDVALVCALGREWGPNEERGVFKTTDGGESWTKVLYIDQDTGCSDLDIDLSNPRNVYAGMWTFRRRPWRFDDGGKETAL
;
A
#
# COMPACT_ATOMS: atom_id res chain seq x y z
N PRO A 1 -11.01 3.09 -15.20
CA PRO A 1 -11.29 4.28 -14.34
C PRO A 1 -11.74 5.47 -15.21
N ARG A 2 -12.75 6.24 -14.77
CA ARG A 2 -13.35 7.35 -15.56
C ARG A 2 -13.27 8.71 -14.87
N ASP A 3 -12.73 8.75 -13.65
CA ASP A 3 -12.62 9.94 -12.83
C ASP A 3 -11.13 10.19 -12.54
N PRO A 4 -10.54 11.28 -13.08
CA PRO A 4 -9.12 11.58 -12.89
C PRO A 4 -8.80 12.09 -11.48
N ASP A 5 -9.80 12.49 -10.69
CA ASP A 5 -9.58 13.03 -9.34
C ASP A 5 -9.43 11.91 -8.31
N VAL A 6 -9.85 10.69 -8.66
CA VAL A 6 -9.78 9.51 -7.79
C VAL A 6 -8.60 8.62 -8.17
N ALA A 7 -7.62 8.54 -7.28
CA ALA A 7 -6.48 7.64 -7.43
C ALA A 7 -6.16 6.91 -6.12
N LEU A 8 -5.50 5.76 -6.26
CA LEU A 8 -4.97 4.97 -5.16
C LEU A 8 -3.47 4.83 -5.34
N VAL A 9 -2.74 4.89 -4.23
CA VAL A 9 -1.29 4.69 -4.18
C VAL A 9 -0.97 3.56 -3.22
N CYS A 10 -0.17 2.63 -3.73
CA CYS A 10 0.42 1.53 -2.99
C CYS A 10 1.77 1.98 -2.44
N ALA A 11 1.89 2.13 -1.13
CA ALA A 11 3.13 2.54 -0.48
C ALA A 11 3.72 1.39 0.34
N LEU A 12 4.90 0.91 -0.09
CA LEU A 12 5.66 -0.07 0.68
C LEU A 12 6.27 0.55 1.95
N GLY A 13 6.62 1.84 1.89
CA GLY A 13 7.29 2.59 2.96
C GLY A 13 8.82 2.49 2.92
N ARG A 14 9.42 2.80 4.06
CA ARG A 14 10.87 2.97 4.19
C ARG A 14 11.60 1.63 4.30
N GLU A 15 12.58 1.39 3.44
CA GLU A 15 13.33 0.13 3.46
C GLU A 15 14.06 -0.18 4.79
N TRP A 16 14.59 0.85 5.46
CA TRP A 16 15.59 0.72 6.53
C TRP A 16 15.07 0.90 7.97
N GLY A 17 13.76 0.80 8.19
CA GLY A 17 13.20 0.91 9.53
C GLY A 17 11.67 0.96 9.56
N PRO A 18 11.07 0.91 10.76
CA PRO A 18 9.64 1.06 10.91
C PRO A 18 9.22 2.48 10.50
N ASN A 19 8.13 2.59 9.73
CA ASN A 19 7.51 3.87 9.44
C ASN A 19 6.00 3.69 9.21
N GLU A 20 5.23 4.70 9.59
CA GLU A 20 3.77 4.67 9.44
C GLU A 20 3.31 5.07 8.03
N GLU A 21 4.18 5.65 7.19
CA GLU A 21 3.85 5.96 5.79
C GLU A 21 3.95 4.69 4.93
N ARG A 22 3.04 3.75 5.21
CA ARG A 22 2.88 2.45 4.58
C ARG A 22 1.41 2.16 4.35
N GLY A 23 1.14 1.28 3.38
CA GLY A 23 -0.19 0.79 3.05
C GLY A 23 -0.79 1.48 1.84
N VAL A 24 -2.12 1.56 1.80
CA VAL A 24 -2.86 2.12 0.66
C VAL A 24 -3.38 3.50 1.01
N PHE A 25 -3.11 4.45 0.14
CA PHE A 25 -3.59 5.81 0.23
C PHE A 25 -4.55 6.10 -0.91
N LYS A 26 -5.59 6.88 -0.64
CA LYS A 26 -6.60 7.29 -1.61
C LYS A 26 -6.68 8.82 -1.66
N THR A 27 -6.75 9.36 -2.86
CA THR A 27 -7.18 10.74 -3.12
C THR A 27 -8.55 10.75 -3.81
N THR A 28 -9.28 11.84 -3.62
CA THR A 28 -10.51 12.16 -4.35
C THR A 28 -10.49 13.61 -4.84
N ASP A 29 -9.32 14.23 -4.87
CA ASP A 29 -9.08 15.64 -5.22
C ASP A 29 -7.87 15.79 -6.14
N GLY A 30 -7.59 14.77 -6.97
CA GLY A 30 -6.49 14.83 -7.94
C GLY A 30 -5.09 14.77 -7.31
N GLY A 31 -4.99 14.38 -6.04
CA GLY A 31 -3.73 14.20 -5.32
C GLY A 31 -3.33 15.38 -4.44
N GLU A 32 -4.20 16.39 -4.26
CA GLU A 32 -3.98 17.48 -3.29
C GLU A 32 -3.93 16.95 -1.86
N SER A 33 -4.80 15.99 -1.53
CA SER A 33 -4.80 15.31 -0.24
C SER A 33 -4.91 13.78 -0.37
N TRP A 34 -4.33 13.10 0.61
CA TRP A 34 -4.25 11.64 0.64
C TRP A 34 -4.76 11.11 1.98
N THR A 35 -5.75 10.22 1.91
CA THR A 35 -6.29 9.51 3.08
C THR A 35 -5.73 8.10 3.10
N LYS A 36 -5.18 7.67 4.24
CA LYS A 36 -4.74 6.27 4.44
C LYS A 36 -5.98 5.38 4.61
N VAL A 37 -6.22 4.49 3.65
CA VAL A 37 -7.43 3.63 3.60
C VAL A 37 -7.16 2.18 3.99
N LEU A 38 -5.91 1.72 3.88
CA LEU A 38 -5.48 0.41 4.37
C LEU A 38 -4.12 0.53 5.04
N TYR A 39 -4.03 0.05 6.27
CA TYR A 39 -2.81 0.01 7.07
C TYR A 39 -2.86 -1.18 8.00
N ILE A 40 -1.75 -1.89 8.13
CA ILE A 40 -1.62 -3.01 9.06
C ILE A 40 -0.72 -2.61 10.23
N ASP A 41 0.55 -2.33 9.94
CA ASP A 41 1.53 -1.91 10.93
C ASP A 41 2.71 -1.16 10.28
N GLN A 42 3.71 -0.82 11.10
CA GLN A 42 4.88 -0.03 10.71
C GLN A 42 5.93 -0.81 9.89
N ASP A 43 5.79 -2.14 9.77
CA ASP A 43 6.71 -3.03 9.06
C ASP A 43 6.08 -3.64 7.80
N THR A 44 4.76 -3.46 7.61
CA THR A 44 3.95 -4.04 6.53
C THR A 44 3.39 -2.94 5.63
N GLY A 45 3.79 -2.94 4.37
CA GLY A 45 3.35 -1.99 3.36
C GLY A 45 2.58 -2.64 2.22
N CYS A 46 2.06 -1.81 1.33
CA CYS A 46 1.44 -2.30 0.11
C CYS A 46 2.54 -2.61 -0.93
N SER A 47 2.49 -3.80 -1.54
CA SER A 47 3.39 -4.24 -2.61
C SER A 47 2.77 -4.12 -4.00
N ASP A 48 1.46 -4.32 -4.12
CA ASP A 48 0.73 -4.19 -5.38
C ASP A 48 -0.74 -3.78 -5.18
N LEU A 49 -1.33 -3.17 -6.20
CA LEU A 49 -2.74 -2.80 -6.26
C LEU A 49 -3.32 -3.17 -7.62
N ASP A 50 -4.47 -3.85 -7.60
CA ASP A 50 -5.26 -4.08 -8.79
C ASP A 50 -6.73 -3.69 -8.58
N ILE A 51 -7.37 -3.28 -9.66
CA ILE A 51 -8.75 -2.82 -9.66
C ILE A 51 -9.59 -3.65 -10.61
N ASP A 52 -10.76 -4.10 -10.13
CA ASP A 52 -11.74 -4.75 -10.97
C ASP A 52 -12.31 -3.72 -11.97
N LEU A 53 -11.96 -3.87 -13.26
CA LEU A 53 -12.45 -2.97 -14.32
C LEU A 53 -13.96 -3.09 -14.57
N SER A 54 -14.59 -4.20 -14.19
CA SER A 54 -16.03 -4.41 -14.29
C SER A 54 -16.79 -3.76 -13.14
N ASN A 55 -16.17 -3.69 -11.96
CA ASN A 55 -16.68 -2.98 -10.79
C ASN A 55 -15.56 -2.24 -10.03
N PRO A 56 -15.28 -0.97 -10.37
CA PRO A 56 -14.20 -0.18 -9.76
C PRO A 56 -14.32 0.08 -8.26
N ARG A 57 -15.40 -0.39 -7.60
CA ARG A 57 -15.53 -0.38 -6.14
C ARG A 57 -14.71 -1.49 -5.49
N ASN A 58 -14.36 -2.54 -6.24
CA ASN A 58 -13.54 -3.64 -5.77
C ASN A 58 -12.08 -3.37 -6.12
N VAL A 59 -11.24 -3.33 -5.09
CA VAL A 59 -9.79 -3.13 -5.21
C VAL A 59 -9.12 -4.21 -4.38
N TYR A 60 -8.09 -4.82 -4.94
CA TYR A 60 -7.25 -5.81 -4.28
C TYR A 60 -5.89 -5.18 -3.97
N ALA A 61 -5.36 -5.47 -2.79
CA ALA A 61 -4.12 -4.89 -2.31
C ALA A 61 -3.24 -5.98 -1.71
N GLY A 62 -2.11 -6.23 -2.37
CA GLY A 62 -1.07 -7.09 -1.84
C GLY A 62 -0.34 -6.37 -0.71
N MET A 63 -0.31 -6.99 0.46
CA MET A 63 0.35 -6.47 1.65
C MET A 63 1.58 -7.31 1.97
N TRP A 64 2.71 -6.66 2.14
CA TRP A 64 4.00 -7.31 2.33
C TRP A 64 4.74 -6.76 3.54
N THR A 65 5.01 -7.64 4.50
CA THR A 65 5.93 -7.34 5.59
C THR A 65 7.35 -7.42 5.05
N PHE A 66 8.00 -6.27 4.91
CA PHE A 66 9.34 -6.17 4.33
C PHE A 66 10.22 -5.18 5.07
N ARG A 67 11.40 -5.64 5.45
CA ARG A 67 12.48 -4.80 5.95
C ARG A 67 13.84 -5.18 5.39
N ARG A 68 14.60 -4.17 4.99
CA ARG A 68 15.97 -4.34 4.51
C ARG A 68 16.96 -4.21 5.66
N ARG A 69 17.84 -5.20 5.79
CA ARG A 69 19.04 -5.13 6.63
C ARG A 69 20.30 -5.21 5.75
N PRO A 70 21.47 -4.79 6.25
CA PRO A 70 22.68 -4.78 5.42
C PRO A 70 23.09 -6.17 4.92
N TRP A 71 22.71 -7.24 5.63
CA TRP A 71 23.10 -8.62 5.33
C TRP A 71 21.92 -9.57 5.01
N ARG A 72 20.67 -9.10 5.08
CA ARG A 72 19.47 -9.92 4.78
C ARG A 72 18.22 -9.08 4.58
N PHE A 73 17.16 -9.69 4.09
CA PHE A 73 15.81 -9.15 4.18
C PHE A 73 15.04 -9.85 5.31
N ASP A 74 14.20 -9.10 6.01
CA ASP A 74 13.13 -9.65 6.82
C ASP A 74 11.87 -9.57 5.96
N ASP A 75 11.57 -10.63 5.22
CA ASP A 75 10.44 -10.77 4.32
C ASP A 75 9.59 -12.00 4.70
N GLY A 76 8.25 -11.87 4.69
CA GLY A 76 7.33 -12.97 5.00
C GLY A 76 6.79 -13.02 6.43
N GLY A 77 6.50 -11.86 7.02
CA GLY A 77 5.78 -11.75 8.29
C GLY A 77 4.35 -12.31 8.22
N LYS A 78 3.73 -12.61 9.37
CA LYS A 78 2.37 -13.16 9.46
C LYS A 78 1.31 -12.31 8.76
N GLU A 79 1.56 -11.01 8.65
CA GLU A 79 0.69 -10.02 8.04
C GLU A 79 0.87 -9.90 6.51
N THR A 80 1.74 -10.72 5.91
CA THR A 80 1.90 -10.77 4.46
C THR A 80 0.72 -11.52 3.84
N ALA A 81 -0.04 -10.86 2.97
CA ALA A 81 -1.21 -11.40 2.29
C ALA A 81 -1.39 -10.77 0.90
N LEU A 82 -2.06 -11.48 0.00
CA LEU A 82 -2.49 -10.97 -1.32
C LEU A 82 -3.91 -10.42 -1.25
#